data_AF-A0A7V5FSI1-F1
#
_entry.id   AF-A0A7V5FSI1-F1
#
_cell.length_a   1.000
_cell.length_b   1.000
_cell.length_c   1.000
_cell.angle_alpha   90.00
_cell.angle_beta   90.00
_cell.angle_gamma   90.00
#
_symmetry.space_group_name_H-M   'P 1'
#
loop_
_entity.id
_entity.type
_entity.pdbx_description
1 polymer ?
#
loop_
_entity_poly.entity_id
_entity_poly.type
_entity_poly.pdbx_seq_one_letter_code
_entity_poly.pdbx_strand_id
1 'polypeptide(L)'
;MVTLERPDPEQGGRKKKNSLLPIALISIVLCGVLTGAWLFFSPYALFNKKQLKPAKPPANQTSSSIQEPASTPAQLPSSLPSLQSDTQPPSIKEQSAPATEVPVTDQHEGKQKQCGHLAAGLRTFFTHLDRQEYIQDFHLGVPAQEYFLGLATKVLNNPPVVSRESDDLYTILTNMAHFFRVIGGKNIMIIKTILDRERDTIEDVAAELFQWTTEAQCNKEDFSFHAPLDKMYEYAGFFLSSMGGRSYLFRRDSRSRLLVNYYAILLVDRANREHINRHGINLKPLLATTIKEVENTNQLIYKEKYLDTLYTLEEKYQ
;
A
#
# COMPACT_ATOMS: atom_id res chain seq x y z
N MET A 1 76.31 60.16 -51.63
CA MET A 1 75.13 59.90 -52.48
C MET A 1 75.32 58.52 -53.06
N VAL A 2 74.63 57.48 -52.59
CA VAL A 2 73.24 57.05 -52.87
C VAL A 2 73.32 55.63 -53.47
N THR A 3 72.58 54.72 -52.84
CA THR A 3 72.03 53.43 -53.32
C THR A 3 72.96 52.27 -53.69
N LEU A 4 72.71 51.09 -53.11
CA LEU A 4 71.82 50.08 -53.70
C LEU A 4 71.69 48.89 -52.72
N GLU A 5 70.49 48.70 -52.17
CA GLU A 5 70.12 47.51 -51.40
C GLU A 5 69.48 46.51 -52.36
N ARG A 6 69.95 45.26 -52.35
CA ARG A 6 69.49 44.16 -53.21
C ARG A 6 68.97 43.04 -52.29
N PRO A 7 67.71 42.61 -52.38
CA PRO A 7 67.25 41.43 -51.68
C PRO A 7 67.30 40.20 -52.58
N ASP A 8 67.68 39.07 -51.99
CA ASP A 8 67.66 37.71 -52.56
C ASP A 8 66.27 37.04 -52.44
N PRO A 9 66.00 35.98 -53.23
CA PRO A 9 64.64 35.56 -53.56
C PRO A 9 63.99 34.55 -52.60
N GLU A 10 62.66 34.51 -52.71
CA GLU A 10 61.69 33.70 -51.99
C GLU A 10 61.95 32.18 -51.96
N GLN A 11 61.73 31.57 -50.79
CA GLN A 11 61.47 30.13 -50.65
C GLN A 11 59.97 29.88 -50.39
N GLY A 12 59.32 29.17 -51.32
CA GLY A 12 57.92 28.75 -51.23
C GLY A 12 57.68 27.67 -50.18
N GLY A 13 56.85 27.97 -49.18
CA GLY A 13 56.38 27.04 -48.16
C GLY A 13 55.11 26.28 -48.58
N ARG A 14 55.19 24.95 -48.59
CA ARG A 14 54.08 23.98 -48.76
C ARG A 14 53.05 24.09 -47.62
N LYS A 15 51.77 24.25 -47.97
CA LYS A 15 50.61 24.12 -47.06
C LYS A 15 50.48 22.67 -46.52
N LYS A 16 50.54 22.49 -45.20
CA LYS A 16 50.04 21.28 -44.49
C LYS A 16 48.55 21.46 -44.20
N LYS A 17 47.71 20.57 -44.75
CA LYS A 17 46.30 20.38 -44.33
C LYS A 17 46.29 19.64 -42.99
N ASN A 18 45.87 20.32 -41.93
CA ASN A 18 45.61 19.66 -40.64
C ASN A 18 44.25 18.93 -40.71
N SER A 19 44.30 17.64 -40.40
CA SER A 19 43.16 16.72 -40.41
C SER A 19 42.20 17.04 -39.26
N LEU A 20 40.98 17.50 -39.59
CA LEU A 20 39.85 17.69 -38.66
C LEU A 20 39.13 16.37 -38.32
N LEU A 21 39.54 15.27 -38.94
CA LEU A 21 38.93 13.95 -38.82
C LEU A 21 39.01 13.31 -37.41
N PRO A 22 40.12 13.43 -36.63
CA PRO A 22 40.16 12.84 -35.29
C PRO A 22 39.29 13.60 -34.28
N ILE A 23 39.10 14.91 -34.46
CA ILE A 23 38.25 15.73 -33.57
C ILE A 23 36.77 15.40 -33.78
N ALA A 24 36.36 15.18 -35.04
CA ALA A 24 34.99 14.77 -35.35
C ALA A 24 34.65 13.40 -34.73
N LEU A 25 35.55 12.43 -34.80
CA LEU A 25 35.32 11.08 -34.23
C LEU A 25 35.19 11.10 -32.70
N ILE A 26 36.01 11.89 -32.00
CA ILE A 26 35.92 12.03 -30.53
C ILE A 26 34.56 12.65 -30.13
N SER A 27 34.08 13.64 -30.89
CA SER A 27 32.78 14.28 -30.59
C SER A 27 31.60 13.31 -30.73
N ILE A 28 31.62 12.42 -31.74
CA ILE A 28 30.55 11.44 -31.98
C ILE A 28 30.51 10.40 -30.86
N VAL A 29 31.67 9.92 -30.41
CA VAL A 29 31.76 8.96 -29.30
C VAL A 29 31.27 9.60 -27.99
N LEU A 30 31.65 10.85 -27.72
CA LEU A 30 31.21 11.56 -26.52
C LEU A 30 29.68 11.77 -26.52
N CYS A 31 29.09 12.18 -27.65
CA CYS A 31 27.65 12.31 -27.80
C CYS A 31 26.91 10.97 -27.68
N GLY A 32 27.48 9.88 -28.19
CA GLY A 32 26.92 8.52 -28.05
C GLY A 32 26.89 8.04 -26.60
N VAL A 33 27.96 8.27 -25.85
CA VAL A 33 28.03 7.90 -24.41
C VAL A 33 27.07 8.75 -23.58
N LEU A 34 26.98 10.06 -23.86
CA LEU A 34 26.06 10.95 -23.15
C LEU A 34 24.59 10.64 -23.44
N THR A 35 24.24 10.32 -24.69
CA THR A 35 22.87 9.92 -25.06
C THR A 35 22.52 8.52 -24.52
N GLY A 36 23.46 7.58 -24.50
CA GLY A 36 23.28 6.26 -23.89
C GLY A 36 23.09 6.35 -22.37
N ALA A 37 23.91 7.15 -21.67
CA ALA A 37 23.77 7.38 -20.24
C ALA A 37 22.45 8.10 -19.90
N TRP A 38 22.03 9.05 -20.73
CA TRP A 38 20.74 9.71 -20.55
C TRP A 38 19.56 8.75 -20.77
N LEU A 39 19.62 7.85 -21.75
CA LEU A 39 18.59 6.82 -21.94
C LEU A 39 18.56 5.78 -20.82
N PHE A 40 19.70 5.46 -20.20
CA PHE A 40 19.78 4.45 -19.13
C PHE A 40 19.39 5.01 -17.75
N PHE A 41 19.61 6.30 -17.49
CA PHE A 41 19.28 6.96 -16.22
C PHE A 41 18.02 7.84 -16.25
N SER A 42 17.43 8.11 -17.42
CA SER A 42 16.18 8.88 -17.52
C SER A 42 14.95 7.98 -17.38
N PRO A 43 14.04 8.26 -16.43
CA PRO A 43 12.82 7.49 -16.22
C PRO A 43 11.78 7.91 -17.26
N TYR A 44 11.86 7.37 -18.47
CA TYR A 44 10.77 7.45 -19.45
C TYR A 44 9.63 6.52 -18.98
N ALA A 45 8.41 6.96 -18.63
CA ALA A 45 7.63 8.11 -19.08
C ALA A 45 7.52 8.23 -20.62
N LEU A 46 7.29 7.10 -21.28
CA LEU A 46 6.75 7.04 -22.64
C LEU A 46 5.71 5.91 -22.76
N PHE A 47 4.61 6.06 -22.02
CA PHE A 47 3.34 5.44 -22.40
C PHE A 47 2.31 6.55 -22.52
N ASN A 48 2.23 7.16 -23.70
CA ASN A 48 1.04 7.90 -24.08
C ASN A 48 0.73 7.74 -25.56
N LYS A 49 -0.52 7.29 -25.80
CA LYS A 49 -1.36 7.55 -26.96
C LYS A 49 -0.85 7.10 -28.34
N LYS A 50 -1.15 5.84 -28.67
CA LYS A 50 -1.81 5.52 -29.94
C LYS A 50 -3.08 4.72 -29.71
N GLN A 51 -4.20 5.43 -29.71
CA GLN A 51 -5.44 5.10 -30.41
C GLN A 51 -5.72 3.59 -30.61
N LEU A 52 -6.38 2.93 -29.65
CA LEU A 52 -7.26 1.82 -30.00
C LEU A 52 -8.61 2.42 -30.41
N LYS A 53 -8.85 2.44 -31.72
CA LYS A 53 -10.19 2.64 -32.27
C LYS A 53 -11.08 1.46 -31.80
N PRO A 54 -12.33 1.69 -31.39
CA PRO A 54 -13.25 0.60 -31.09
C PRO A 54 -13.58 -0.15 -32.38
N ALA A 55 -13.29 -1.46 -32.41
CA ALA A 55 -13.78 -2.34 -33.45
C ALA A 55 -15.31 -2.49 -33.30
N LYS A 56 -16.03 -2.19 -34.38
CA LYS A 56 -17.48 -2.37 -34.53
C LYS A 56 -17.78 -3.88 -34.47
N PRO A 57 -18.79 -4.33 -33.70
CA PRO A 57 -19.13 -5.76 -33.64
C PRO A 57 -19.79 -6.19 -34.95
N PRO A 58 -19.43 -7.36 -35.54
CA PRO A 58 -20.24 -7.95 -36.59
C PRO A 58 -21.50 -8.55 -35.96
N ALA A 59 -22.65 -8.08 -36.44
CA ALA A 59 -23.93 -8.74 -36.27
C ALA A 59 -24.06 -9.89 -37.27
N ASN A 60 -24.75 -10.93 -36.80
CA ASN A 60 -25.38 -12.05 -37.50
C ASN A 60 -24.68 -13.42 -37.51
N GLN A 61 -25.18 -14.24 -36.56
CA GLN A 61 -25.89 -15.51 -36.76
C GLN A 61 -25.16 -16.63 -37.52
N THR A 62 -24.91 -17.74 -36.82
CA THR A 62 -25.54 -19.04 -37.14
C THR A 62 -25.49 -19.93 -35.90
N SER A 63 -26.65 -20.48 -35.57
CA SER A 63 -26.95 -21.44 -34.53
C SER A 63 -26.37 -22.84 -34.84
N SER A 64 -25.85 -23.51 -33.81
CA SER A 64 -25.82 -24.98 -33.68
C SER A 64 -25.55 -25.25 -32.20
N SER A 65 -26.59 -25.49 -31.39
CA SER A 65 -27.13 -26.82 -31.13
C SER A 65 -26.06 -27.77 -30.58
N ILE A 66 -25.87 -27.73 -29.25
CA ILE A 66 -25.55 -28.93 -28.49
C ILE A 66 -26.60 -29.02 -27.38
N GLN A 67 -27.35 -30.09 -27.47
CA GLN A 67 -28.44 -30.49 -26.61
C GLN A 67 -27.98 -30.68 -25.17
N GLU A 68 -28.71 -30.02 -24.28
CA GLU A 68 -28.91 -30.40 -22.89
C GLU A 68 -29.82 -31.66 -22.85
N PRO A 69 -29.43 -32.74 -22.16
CA PRO A 69 -30.38 -33.77 -21.77
C PRO A 69 -31.00 -33.41 -20.41
N ALA A 70 -32.26 -32.96 -20.46
CA ALA A 70 -33.24 -33.25 -19.41
C ALA A 70 -33.40 -34.79 -19.36
N SER A 71 -33.56 -35.48 -18.24
CA SER A 71 -34.47 -35.27 -17.12
C SER A 71 -34.31 -36.47 -16.18
N THR A 72 -34.52 -36.29 -14.87
CA THR A 72 -35.37 -37.14 -14.01
C THR A 72 -35.34 -36.56 -12.59
N PRO A 73 -36.46 -36.02 -12.07
CA PRO A 73 -36.60 -35.67 -10.67
C PRO A 73 -37.02 -36.92 -9.87
N ALA A 74 -36.18 -37.34 -8.93
CA ALA A 74 -36.57 -38.32 -7.92
C ALA A 74 -37.21 -37.59 -6.73
N GLN A 75 -38.54 -37.69 -6.62
CA GLN A 75 -39.31 -37.42 -5.40
C GLN A 75 -39.39 -38.70 -4.57
N LEU A 76 -39.11 -38.62 -3.27
CA LEU A 76 -39.72 -39.43 -2.19
C LEU A 76 -39.23 -38.90 -0.81
N PRO A 77 -39.95 -39.12 0.29
CA PRO A 77 -41.19 -38.47 0.66
C PRO A 77 -41.05 -37.62 1.95
N SER A 78 -41.96 -36.67 2.09
CA SER A 78 -42.28 -35.95 3.32
C SER A 78 -42.85 -36.89 4.40
N SER A 79 -42.28 -36.87 5.61
CA SER A 79 -43.04 -36.91 6.86
C SER A 79 -42.11 -36.77 8.08
N LEU A 80 -42.10 -35.58 8.70
CA LEU A 80 -41.81 -35.41 10.12
C LEU A 80 -43.07 -35.81 10.92
N PRO A 81 -42.94 -36.59 12.01
CA PRO A 81 -43.91 -36.60 13.08
C PRO A 81 -43.60 -35.45 14.06
N SER A 82 -44.55 -34.53 14.16
CA SER A 82 -44.72 -33.60 15.27
C SER A 82 -45.06 -34.37 16.56
N LEU A 83 -44.29 -34.15 17.63
CA LEU A 83 -44.73 -34.40 18.99
C LEU A 83 -44.72 -33.07 19.74
N GLN A 84 -45.92 -32.49 19.84
CA GLN A 84 -46.27 -31.53 20.88
C GLN A 84 -46.43 -32.31 22.18
N SER A 85 -45.83 -31.81 23.26
CA SER A 85 -46.37 -32.01 24.60
C SER A 85 -46.03 -30.77 25.42
N ASP A 86 -47.12 -30.11 25.81
CA ASP A 86 -47.18 -29.05 26.79
C ASP A 86 -46.40 -29.40 28.07
N THR A 87 -45.77 -28.40 28.69
CA THR A 87 -45.87 -28.12 30.14
C THR A 87 -45.16 -26.79 30.43
N GLN A 88 -45.94 -25.76 30.79
CA GLN A 88 -45.48 -24.54 31.46
C GLN A 88 -45.47 -24.77 33.00
N PRO A 89 -44.92 -23.87 33.83
CA PRO A 89 -43.74 -24.12 34.66
C PRO A 89 -44.03 -24.07 36.17
N PRO A 90 -43.09 -24.48 37.05
CA PRO A 90 -43.10 -24.04 38.44
C PRO A 90 -42.10 -22.90 38.66
N SER A 91 -42.65 -21.84 39.25
CA SER A 91 -41.97 -20.68 39.84
C SER A 91 -41.20 -21.08 41.11
N ILE A 92 -39.91 -20.71 41.23
CA ILE A 92 -39.18 -20.69 42.51
C ILE A 92 -38.38 -19.39 42.61
N LYS A 93 -38.95 -18.48 43.40
CA LYS A 93 -38.38 -17.51 44.35
C LYS A 93 -36.89 -17.13 44.25
N GLU A 94 -36.71 -15.88 43.84
CA GLU A 94 -35.85 -14.83 44.40
C GLU A 94 -35.09 -15.15 45.70
N GLN A 95 -33.76 -15.16 45.61
CA GLN A 95 -32.84 -14.90 46.72
C GLN A 95 -31.70 -14.01 46.20
N SER A 96 -31.81 -12.72 46.48
CA SER A 96 -30.74 -11.74 46.35
C SER A 96 -29.60 -12.04 47.33
N ALA A 97 -28.39 -12.16 46.79
CA ALA A 97 -27.15 -11.94 47.54
C ALA A 97 -26.33 -10.87 46.80
N PRO A 98 -25.57 -10.02 47.52
CA PRO A 98 -25.23 -8.67 47.07
C PRO A 98 -24.16 -8.70 45.99
N ALA A 99 -24.47 -8.09 44.84
CA ALA A 99 -23.46 -7.74 43.85
C ALA A 99 -22.54 -6.67 44.44
N THR A 100 -21.28 -7.02 44.66
CA THR A 100 -20.21 -6.04 44.80
C THR A 100 -20.12 -5.28 43.48
N GLU A 101 -20.67 -4.06 43.45
CA GLU A 101 -20.45 -3.10 42.38
C GLU A 101 -18.96 -2.74 42.35
N VAL A 102 -18.24 -3.33 41.40
CA VAL A 102 -16.96 -2.77 40.95
C VAL A 102 -17.30 -1.63 39.99
N PRO A 103 -16.78 -0.40 40.20
CA PRO A 103 -17.22 0.75 39.42
C PRO A 103 -16.73 0.64 37.96
N VAL A 104 -17.69 0.67 37.03
CA VAL A 104 -17.49 0.64 35.57
C VAL A 104 -16.91 1.97 35.03
N THR A 105 -16.84 3.01 35.87
CA THR A 105 -16.52 4.39 35.48
C THR A 105 -15.04 4.61 35.11
N ASP A 106 -14.10 3.86 35.70
CA ASP A 106 -12.66 4.14 35.58
C ASP A 106 -12.06 3.73 34.20
N GLN A 107 -12.64 2.70 33.58
CA GLN A 107 -12.15 2.14 32.31
C GLN A 107 -12.47 3.03 31.10
N HIS A 108 -13.60 3.74 31.13
CA HIS A 108 -14.03 4.62 30.04
C HIS A 108 -13.22 5.92 29.99
N GLU A 109 -12.94 6.53 31.15
CA GLU A 109 -12.11 7.74 31.21
C GLU A 109 -10.66 7.46 30.80
N GLY A 110 -10.08 6.33 31.20
CA GLY A 110 -8.73 5.93 30.81
C GLY A 110 -8.57 5.79 29.30
N LYS A 111 -9.54 5.16 28.63
CA LYS A 111 -9.53 4.95 27.18
C LYS A 111 -9.74 6.25 26.40
N GLN A 112 -10.60 7.15 26.88
CA GLN A 112 -10.79 8.44 26.22
C GLN A 112 -9.55 9.33 26.34
N LYS A 113 -8.84 9.29 27.48
CA LYS A 113 -7.53 9.95 27.63
C LYS A 113 -6.49 9.38 26.67
N GLN A 114 -6.46 8.06 26.48
CA GLN A 114 -5.58 7.40 25.52
C GLN A 114 -5.85 7.86 24.08
N CYS A 115 -7.11 7.91 23.65
CA CYS A 115 -7.49 8.43 22.33
C CYS A 115 -7.06 9.90 22.16
N GLY A 116 -7.23 10.74 23.19
CA GLY A 116 -6.73 12.12 23.17
C GLY A 116 -5.22 12.21 22.97
N HIS A 117 -4.44 11.32 23.61
CA HIS A 117 -2.99 11.25 23.41
C HIS A 117 -2.61 10.83 21.99
N LEU A 118 -3.29 9.81 21.43
CA LEU A 118 -3.07 9.36 20.05
C LEU A 118 -3.38 10.46 19.03
N ALA A 119 -4.51 11.15 19.20
CA ALA A 119 -4.88 12.28 18.33
C ALA A 119 -3.85 13.42 18.40
N ALA A 120 -3.33 13.71 19.59
CA ALA A 120 -2.30 14.73 19.79
C ALA A 120 -0.96 14.34 19.15
N GLY A 121 -0.53 13.08 19.28
CA GLY A 121 0.68 12.54 18.64
C GLY A 121 0.62 12.66 17.11
N LEU A 122 -0.46 12.15 16.52
CA LEU A 122 -0.69 12.23 15.07
C LEU A 122 -0.74 13.68 14.57
N ARG A 123 -1.44 14.58 15.28
CA ARG A 123 -1.50 16.00 14.91
C ARG A 123 -0.13 16.67 15.00
N THR A 124 0.66 16.31 16.00
CA THR A 124 2.04 16.79 16.17
C THR A 124 2.90 16.37 14.99
N PHE A 125 2.78 15.12 14.55
CA PHE A 125 3.48 14.63 13.37
C PHE A 125 3.11 15.42 12.09
N PHE A 126 1.82 15.63 11.81
CA PHE A 126 1.43 16.43 10.64
C PHE A 126 1.87 17.90 10.73
N THR A 127 1.81 18.49 11.92
CA THR A 127 2.30 19.86 12.14
C THR A 127 3.82 19.95 11.96
N HIS A 128 4.55 18.89 12.33
CA HIS A 128 5.98 18.76 12.04
C HIS A 128 6.23 18.70 10.53
N LEU A 129 5.46 17.90 9.78
CA LEU A 129 5.57 17.81 8.31
C LEU A 129 5.35 19.16 7.63
N ASP A 130 4.38 19.96 8.07
CA ASP A 130 4.10 21.30 7.51
C ASP A 130 5.32 22.25 7.58
N ARG A 131 6.23 22.02 8.54
CA ARG A 131 7.44 22.83 8.75
C ARG A 131 8.66 22.34 7.98
N GLN A 132 8.59 21.16 7.37
CA GLN A 132 9.75 20.58 6.69
C GLN A 132 9.91 21.17 5.29
N GLU A 133 11.13 21.59 4.96
CA GLU A 133 11.47 22.15 3.63
C GLU A 133 11.10 21.18 2.50
N TYR A 134 11.42 19.90 2.68
CA TYR A 134 11.12 18.85 1.69
C TYR A 134 9.62 18.59 1.47
N ILE A 135 8.74 19.09 2.35
CA ILE A 135 7.28 19.08 2.17
C ILE A 135 6.80 20.38 1.53
N GLN A 136 7.34 21.51 1.97
CA GLN A 136 7.00 22.83 1.45
C GLN A 136 7.26 22.93 -0.06
N ASP A 137 8.32 22.30 -0.54
CA ASP A 137 8.65 22.20 -1.98
C ASP A 137 7.52 21.61 -2.84
N PHE A 138 6.65 20.77 -2.27
CA PHE A 138 5.54 20.16 -3.00
C PHE A 138 4.31 21.07 -3.12
N HIS A 139 4.27 22.18 -2.38
CA HIS A 139 3.19 23.17 -2.38
C HIS A 139 1.81 22.52 -2.24
N LEU A 140 1.55 21.88 -1.09
CA LEU A 140 0.34 21.07 -0.86
C LEU A 140 -0.96 21.89 -0.94
N GLY A 141 -0.91 23.20 -0.66
CA GLY A 141 -2.04 24.13 -0.73
C GLY A 141 -3.02 24.04 0.45
N VAL A 142 -2.92 22.99 1.26
CA VAL A 142 -3.66 22.76 2.51
C VAL A 142 -2.69 22.15 3.55
N PRO A 143 -3.04 22.17 4.85
CA PRO A 143 -2.22 21.52 5.88
C PRO A 143 -1.99 20.03 5.60
N ALA A 144 -0.82 19.51 5.97
CA ALA A 144 -0.41 18.13 5.72
C ALA A 144 -1.44 17.12 6.24
N GLN A 145 -2.02 17.35 7.43
CA GLN A 145 -3.06 16.49 7.98
C GLN A 145 -4.23 16.36 7.01
N GLU A 146 -4.83 17.47 6.59
CA GLU A 146 -5.95 17.47 5.66
C GLU A 146 -5.58 16.79 4.33
N TYR A 147 -4.39 17.09 3.82
CA TYR A 147 -3.87 16.51 2.57
C TYR A 147 -3.79 14.98 2.62
N PHE A 148 -3.08 14.44 3.61
CA PHE A 148 -2.82 13.01 3.70
C PHE A 148 -4.04 12.22 4.16
N LEU A 149 -4.88 12.78 5.01
CA LEU A 149 -6.16 12.15 5.36
C LEU A 149 -7.09 12.09 4.15
N GLY A 150 -7.13 13.14 3.31
CA GLY A 150 -7.86 13.11 2.05
C GLY A 150 -7.36 12.02 1.10
N LEU A 151 -6.04 11.83 1.00
CA LEU A 151 -5.45 10.73 0.23
C LEU A 151 -5.79 9.35 0.81
N ALA A 152 -5.71 9.19 2.13
CA ALA A 152 -6.05 7.95 2.82
C ALA A 152 -7.53 7.59 2.59
N THR A 153 -8.45 8.54 2.72
CA THR A 153 -9.87 8.35 2.39
C THR A 153 -10.06 7.97 0.92
N LYS A 154 -9.35 8.61 -0.01
CA LYS A 154 -9.41 8.25 -1.45
C LYS A 154 -8.96 6.81 -1.69
N VAL A 155 -7.88 6.39 -1.04
CA VAL A 155 -7.36 5.01 -1.09
C VAL A 155 -8.40 4.02 -0.53
N LEU A 156 -8.93 4.27 0.67
CA LEU A 156 -9.93 3.39 1.30
C LEU A 156 -11.22 3.25 0.48
N ASN A 157 -11.63 4.31 -0.22
CA ASN A 157 -12.81 4.30 -1.10
C ASN A 157 -12.58 3.60 -2.45
N ASN A 158 -11.34 3.25 -2.78
CA ASN A 158 -10.99 2.56 -4.01
C ASN A 158 -10.11 1.33 -3.68
N PRO A 159 -10.67 0.26 -3.08
CA PRO A 159 -9.89 -0.94 -2.75
C PRO A 159 -9.42 -1.67 -4.02
N PRO A 160 -8.25 -2.34 -3.98
CA PRO A 160 -7.78 -3.20 -5.06
C PRO A 160 -8.54 -4.54 -5.09
N VAL A 161 -8.31 -5.37 -6.11
CA VAL A 161 -8.89 -6.72 -6.18
C VAL A 161 -8.00 -7.69 -5.41
N VAL A 162 -8.50 -8.34 -4.36
CA VAL A 162 -7.68 -9.27 -3.55
C VAL A 162 -7.79 -10.71 -4.08
N SER A 163 -9.00 -11.25 -4.15
CA SER A 163 -9.23 -12.62 -4.64
C SER A 163 -9.35 -12.63 -6.16
N ARG A 164 -8.91 -13.74 -6.78
CA ARG A 164 -9.04 -13.96 -8.23
C ARG A 164 -8.34 -12.90 -9.09
N GLU A 165 -7.33 -12.21 -8.54
CA GLU A 165 -6.49 -11.26 -9.28
C GLU A 165 -5.85 -11.91 -10.51
N SER A 166 -5.47 -13.19 -10.39
CA SER A 166 -4.79 -13.97 -11.43
C SER A 166 -5.71 -14.49 -12.54
N ASP A 167 -7.02 -14.27 -12.45
CA ASP A 167 -7.98 -14.78 -13.44
C ASP A 167 -7.82 -14.08 -14.80
N ASP A 168 -7.36 -12.83 -14.80
CA ASP A 168 -7.13 -12.07 -16.02
C ASP A 168 -5.94 -11.11 -15.90
N LEU A 169 -5.23 -10.94 -17.01
CA LEU A 169 -4.04 -10.08 -17.08
C LEU A 169 -4.36 -8.60 -16.78
N TYR A 170 -5.57 -8.14 -17.10
CA TYR A 170 -5.93 -6.74 -16.89
C TYR A 170 -6.06 -6.41 -15.40
N THR A 171 -6.63 -7.31 -14.60
CA THR A 171 -6.73 -7.18 -13.14
C THR A 171 -5.35 -7.18 -12.49
N ILE A 172 -4.45 -8.10 -12.89
CA ILE A 172 -3.05 -8.11 -12.42
C ILE A 172 -2.39 -6.75 -12.68
N LEU A 173 -2.44 -6.26 -13.92
CA LEU A 173 -1.81 -4.98 -14.29
C LEU A 173 -2.44 -3.79 -13.57
N THR A 174 -3.76 -3.82 -13.35
CA THR A 174 -4.48 -2.78 -12.62
C THR A 174 -4.04 -2.72 -11.16
N ASN A 175 -3.95 -3.88 -10.50
CA ASN A 175 -3.47 -3.99 -9.13
C ASN A 175 -2.00 -3.58 -8.98
N MET A 176 -1.12 -3.97 -9.91
CA MET A 176 0.29 -3.55 -9.90
C MET A 176 0.49 -2.04 -10.00
N ALA A 177 -0.49 -1.33 -10.56
CA ALA A 177 -0.51 0.12 -10.72
C ALA A 177 -1.53 0.82 -9.79
N HIS A 178 -2.14 0.11 -8.84
CA HIS A 178 -3.24 0.57 -8.00
C HIS A 178 -3.04 1.97 -7.41
N PHE A 179 -2.01 2.16 -6.58
CA PHE A 179 -1.77 3.46 -5.92
C PHE A 179 -1.50 4.58 -6.94
N PHE A 180 -0.83 4.28 -8.05
CA PHE A 180 -0.58 5.29 -9.08
C PHE A 180 -1.88 5.73 -9.74
N ARG A 181 -2.81 4.80 -9.97
CA ARG A 181 -4.13 5.09 -10.53
C ARG A 181 -5.02 5.85 -9.54
N VAL A 182 -4.99 5.50 -8.27
CA VAL A 182 -5.88 6.09 -7.25
C VAL A 182 -5.38 7.47 -6.81
N ILE A 183 -4.13 7.59 -6.37
CA ILE A 183 -3.60 8.84 -5.80
C ILE A 183 -2.64 9.57 -6.74
N GLY A 184 -2.15 8.97 -7.81
CA GLY A 184 -1.29 9.65 -8.78
C GLY A 184 0.19 9.69 -8.39
N GLY A 185 1.05 9.87 -9.41
CA GLY A 185 2.51 9.84 -9.25
C GLY A 185 3.07 10.92 -8.33
N LYS A 186 2.54 12.15 -8.38
CA LYS A 186 2.98 13.25 -7.48
C LYS A 186 2.83 12.85 -6.02
N ASN A 187 1.67 12.28 -5.66
CA ASN A 187 1.38 11.86 -4.29
C ASN A 187 2.24 10.68 -3.83
N ILE A 188 2.50 9.73 -4.73
CA ILE A 188 3.45 8.65 -4.45
C ILE A 188 4.84 9.20 -4.16
N MET A 189 5.28 10.20 -4.92
CA MET A 189 6.60 10.82 -4.71
C MET A 189 6.66 11.50 -3.34
N ILE A 190 5.64 12.26 -2.96
CA ILE A 190 5.56 12.92 -1.65
C ILE A 190 5.62 11.88 -0.51
N ILE A 191 4.80 10.84 -0.57
CA ILE A 191 4.77 9.78 0.45
C ILE A 191 6.12 9.08 0.54
N LYS A 192 6.75 8.80 -0.61
CA LYS A 192 8.09 8.20 -0.64
C LYS A 192 9.11 9.10 0.04
N THR A 193 9.06 10.41 -0.21
CA THR A 193 9.95 11.37 0.45
C THR A 193 9.75 11.35 1.96
N ILE A 194 8.50 11.34 2.45
CA ILE A 194 8.23 11.24 3.89
C ILE A 194 8.81 9.96 4.47
N LEU A 195 8.55 8.80 3.85
CA LEU A 195 9.08 7.52 4.33
C LEU A 195 10.61 7.48 4.37
N ASP A 196 11.29 8.22 3.50
CA ASP A 196 12.76 8.33 3.45
C ASP A 196 13.33 9.32 4.48
N ARG A 197 12.61 10.42 4.76
CA ARG A 197 13.06 11.48 5.68
C ARG A 197 12.64 11.26 7.13
N GLU A 198 11.47 10.69 7.37
CA GLU A 198 10.88 10.44 8.69
C GLU A 198 11.12 9.01 9.18
N ARG A 199 12.32 8.50 8.88
CA ARG A 199 12.67 7.10 9.09
C ARG A 199 12.67 6.65 10.55
N ASP A 200 12.94 7.57 11.46
CA ASP A 200 13.08 7.28 12.88
C ASP A 200 11.75 7.41 13.63
N THR A 201 10.76 8.07 13.03
CA THR A 201 9.43 8.31 13.62
C THR A 201 8.35 7.44 13.00
N ILE A 202 8.61 6.81 11.84
CA ILE A 202 7.59 6.05 11.11
C ILE A 202 7.00 4.87 11.89
N GLU A 203 7.79 4.25 12.78
CA GLU A 203 7.33 3.15 13.63
C GLU A 203 6.32 3.64 14.68
N ASP A 204 6.59 4.80 15.29
CA ASP A 204 5.68 5.43 16.26
C ASP A 204 4.38 5.87 15.59
N VAL A 205 4.49 6.59 14.46
CA VAL A 205 3.34 7.08 13.71
C VAL A 205 2.47 5.92 13.21
N ALA A 206 3.07 4.83 12.75
CA ALA A 206 2.33 3.65 12.33
C ALA A 206 1.60 2.98 13.51
N ALA A 207 2.23 2.91 14.69
CA ALA A 207 1.60 2.39 15.89
C ALA A 207 0.44 3.25 16.36
N GLU A 208 0.61 4.58 16.40
CA GLU A 208 -0.43 5.52 16.79
C GLU A 208 -1.61 5.48 15.82
N LEU A 209 -1.34 5.48 14.50
CA LEU A 209 -2.37 5.42 13.48
C LEU A 209 -3.12 4.08 13.52
N PHE A 210 -2.42 2.98 13.73
CA PHE A 210 -3.04 1.67 13.89
C PHE A 210 -3.96 1.66 15.12
N GLN A 211 -3.48 2.11 16.28
CA GLN A 211 -4.31 2.18 17.49
C GLN A 211 -5.52 3.09 17.29
N TRP A 212 -5.32 4.29 16.74
CA TRP A 212 -6.40 5.23 16.43
C TRP A 212 -7.51 4.62 15.56
N THR A 213 -7.10 3.92 14.49
CA THR A 213 -8.05 3.35 13.52
C THR A 213 -8.73 2.07 13.99
N THR A 214 -8.20 1.44 15.04
CA THR A 214 -8.67 0.16 15.54
C THR A 214 -9.44 0.29 16.86
N GLU A 215 -9.13 1.25 17.72
CA GLU A 215 -9.85 1.42 18.99
C GLU A 215 -11.26 1.98 18.77
N ALA A 216 -12.28 1.19 19.13
CA ALA A 216 -13.68 1.57 18.95
C ALA A 216 -14.10 2.79 19.80
N GLN A 217 -13.36 3.09 20.88
CA GLN A 217 -13.64 4.24 21.76
C GLN A 217 -13.06 5.56 21.25
N CYS A 218 -12.20 5.56 20.22
CA CYS A 218 -11.63 6.80 19.70
C CYS A 218 -12.65 7.57 18.85
N ASN A 219 -12.93 8.81 19.25
CA ASN A 219 -13.92 9.67 18.62
C ASN A 219 -13.32 10.36 17.38
N LYS A 220 -14.05 10.34 16.27
CA LYS A 220 -13.68 11.03 15.02
C LYS A 220 -13.54 12.55 15.18
N GLU A 221 -14.13 13.14 16.23
CA GLU A 221 -13.99 14.56 16.51
C GLU A 221 -12.58 14.95 16.97
N ASP A 222 -11.87 14.08 17.70
CA ASP A 222 -10.53 14.39 18.19
C ASP A 222 -9.48 14.31 17.07
N PHE A 223 -9.69 13.44 16.09
CA PHE A 223 -8.90 13.36 14.87
C PHE A 223 -9.79 12.86 13.74
N SER A 224 -10.07 13.73 12.77
CA SER A 224 -11.10 13.54 11.71
C SER A 224 -10.69 12.53 10.64
N PHE A 225 -10.28 11.34 11.06
CA PHE A 225 -9.98 10.21 10.22
C PHE A 225 -10.68 8.97 10.74
N HIS A 226 -11.35 8.28 9.83
CA HIS A 226 -11.98 7.01 10.10
C HIS A 226 -11.64 6.02 9.00
N ALA A 227 -11.11 4.87 9.38
CA ALA A 227 -10.80 3.77 8.50
C ALA A 227 -11.66 2.57 8.91
N PRO A 228 -12.77 2.28 8.21
CA PRO A 228 -13.58 1.10 8.47
C PRO A 228 -12.76 -0.18 8.35
N LEU A 229 -12.96 -1.12 9.28
CA LEU A 229 -12.18 -2.37 9.30
C LEU A 229 -12.33 -3.17 8.01
N ASP A 230 -13.52 -3.21 7.42
CA ASP A 230 -13.77 -3.92 6.16
C ASP A 230 -12.92 -3.37 4.99
N LYS A 231 -12.63 -2.07 4.98
CA LYS A 231 -11.76 -1.42 3.98
C LYS A 231 -10.28 -1.63 4.29
N MET A 232 -9.89 -1.50 5.55
CA MET A 232 -8.50 -1.79 5.96
C MET A 232 -8.14 -3.26 5.69
N TYR A 233 -9.09 -4.17 5.90
CA TYR A 233 -8.95 -5.59 5.62
C TYR A 233 -8.69 -5.89 4.13
N GLU A 234 -9.33 -5.17 3.19
CA GLU A 234 -9.01 -5.30 1.75
C GLU A 234 -7.54 -4.99 1.47
N TYR A 235 -7.00 -3.94 2.09
CA TYR A 235 -5.59 -3.58 1.93
C TYR A 235 -4.65 -4.58 2.62
N ALA A 236 -5.04 -5.11 3.78
CA ALA A 236 -4.29 -6.17 4.43
C ALA A 236 -4.20 -7.42 3.54
N GLY A 237 -5.33 -7.84 2.96
CA GLY A 237 -5.38 -8.93 1.98
C GLY A 237 -4.54 -8.62 0.74
N PHE A 238 -4.69 -7.44 0.17
CA PHE A 238 -3.89 -7.00 -0.97
C PHE A 238 -2.39 -7.15 -0.72
N PHE A 239 -1.87 -6.64 0.39
CA PHE A 239 -0.44 -6.71 0.69
C PHE A 239 0.05 -8.13 0.97
N LEU A 240 -0.75 -8.95 1.68
CA LEU A 240 -0.33 -10.27 2.12
C LEU A 240 -0.51 -11.36 1.05
N SER A 241 -1.57 -11.29 0.24
CA SER A 241 -1.97 -12.40 -0.66
C SER A 241 -1.94 -12.07 -2.15
N SER A 242 -2.02 -10.80 -2.56
CA SER A 242 -2.03 -10.45 -3.99
C SER A 242 -0.63 -10.28 -4.58
N MET A 243 -0.48 -10.55 -5.88
CA MET A 243 0.75 -10.29 -6.65
C MET A 243 1.03 -8.79 -6.72
N GLY A 244 -0.01 -7.97 -6.96
CA GLY A 244 0.11 -6.53 -7.03
C GLY A 244 0.64 -5.92 -5.73
N GLY A 245 0.06 -6.28 -4.59
CA GLY A 245 0.45 -5.77 -3.27
C GLY A 245 1.85 -6.20 -2.88
N ARG A 246 2.20 -7.48 -3.08
CA ARG A 246 3.57 -7.96 -2.83
C ARG A 246 4.59 -7.25 -3.72
N SER A 247 4.25 -6.96 -4.98
CA SER A 247 5.13 -6.20 -5.88
C SER A 247 5.39 -4.78 -5.39
N TYR A 248 4.42 -4.13 -4.73
CA TYR A 248 4.65 -2.83 -4.08
C TYR A 248 5.64 -2.95 -2.94
N LEU A 249 5.45 -3.93 -2.07
CA LEU A 249 6.30 -4.17 -0.91
C LEU A 249 7.75 -4.51 -1.30
N PHE A 250 7.97 -5.33 -2.33
CA PHE A 250 9.31 -5.67 -2.81
C PHE A 250 10.09 -4.48 -3.39
N ARG A 251 9.41 -3.37 -3.71
CA ARG A 251 10.05 -2.12 -4.18
C ARG A 251 10.34 -1.15 -3.03
N ARG A 252 10.03 -1.50 -1.79
CA ARG A 252 10.25 -0.68 -0.59
C ARG A 252 11.41 -1.21 0.23
N ASP A 253 11.97 -0.36 1.07
CA ASP A 253 12.97 -0.77 2.04
C ASP A 253 12.37 -1.78 3.02
N SER A 254 13.24 -2.56 3.67
CA SER A 254 12.82 -3.63 4.57
C SER A 254 12.04 -3.14 5.78
N ARG A 255 12.33 -1.95 6.33
CA ARG A 255 11.57 -1.39 7.46
C ARG A 255 10.12 -1.15 7.06
N SER A 256 9.90 -0.36 6.01
CA SER A 256 8.56 -0.07 5.48
C SER A 256 7.78 -1.35 5.14
N ARG A 257 8.46 -2.30 4.49
CA ARG A 257 7.87 -3.59 4.12
C ARG A 257 7.44 -4.42 5.34
N LEU A 258 8.28 -4.49 6.37
CA LEU A 258 7.98 -5.24 7.59
C LEU A 258 6.85 -4.62 8.39
N LEU A 259 6.81 -3.28 8.50
CA LEU A 259 5.70 -2.59 9.18
C LEU A 259 4.36 -2.85 8.48
N VAL A 260 4.31 -2.76 7.15
CA VAL A 260 3.07 -3.05 6.42
C VAL A 260 2.64 -4.50 6.62
N ASN A 261 3.55 -5.47 6.54
CA ASN A 261 3.23 -6.87 6.81
C ASN A 261 2.72 -7.09 8.24
N TYR A 262 3.41 -6.52 9.24
CA TYR A 262 3.04 -6.63 10.65
C TYR A 262 1.61 -6.11 10.88
N TYR A 263 1.31 -4.87 10.49
CA TYR A 263 -0.03 -4.31 10.71
C TYR A 263 -1.11 -4.98 9.85
N ALA A 264 -0.76 -5.47 8.65
CA ALA A 264 -1.69 -6.26 7.84
C ALA A 264 -2.06 -7.59 8.54
N ILE A 265 -1.09 -8.27 9.17
CA ILE A 265 -1.35 -9.47 9.97
C ILE A 265 -2.30 -9.15 11.13
N LEU A 266 -2.07 -8.05 11.85
CA LEU A 266 -2.95 -7.64 12.96
C LEU A 266 -4.39 -7.34 12.48
N LEU A 267 -4.54 -6.71 11.31
CA LEU A 267 -5.85 -6.45 10.70
C LEU A 267 -6.57 -7.74 10.33
N VAL A 268 -5.86 -8.72 9.76
CA VAL A 268 -6.45 -10.03 9.44
C VAL A 268 -6.81 -10.80 10.70
N ASP A 269 -5.98 -10.77 11.75
CA ASP A 269 -6.31 -11.40 13.04
C ASP A 269 -7.59 -10.79 13.62
N ARG A 270 -7.72 -9.47 13.55
CA ARG A 270 -8.95 -8.80 13.96
C ARG A 270 -10.14 -9.20 13.10
N ALA A 271 -9.98 -9.23 11.77
CA ALA A 271 -11.03 -9.68 10.86
C ALA A 271 -11.48 -11.12 11.14
N ASN A 272 -10.58 -11.99 11.61
CA ASN A 272 -10.93 -13.33 12.08
C ASN A 272 -11.82 -13.29 13.33
N ARG A 273 -11.46 -12.45 14.33
CA ARG A 273 -12.26 -12.28 15.56
C ARG A 273 -13.64 -11.68 15.27
N GLU A 274 -13.74 -10.81 14.28
CA GLU A 274 -15.01 -10.20 13.85
C GLU A 274 -15.74 -11.02 12.77
N HIS A 275 -15.24 -12.20 12.41
CA HIS A 275 -15.83 -13.10 11.39
C HIS A 275 -16.02 -12.48 9.99
N ILE A 276 -15.16 -11.53 9.61
CA ILE A 276 -15.18 -10.83 8.31
C ILE A 276 -14.00 -11.16 7.39
N ASN A 277 -13.22 -12.21 7.68
CA ASN A 277 -12.13 -12.70 6.81
C ASN A 277 -12.67 -13.40 5.53
N ARG A 278 -13.31 -12.62 4.65
CA ARG A 278 -13.97 -13.09 3.42
C ARG A 278 -13.02 -13.70 2.38
N HIS A 279 -11.74 -13.36 2.40
CA HIS A 279 -10.73 -13.93 1.49
C HIS A 279 -10.09 -15.22 2.03
N GLY A 280 -10.46 -15.67 3.25
CA GLY A 280 -9.92 -16.88 3.84
C GLY A 280 -8.40 -16.83 4.05
N ILE A 281 -7.85 -15.66 4.39
CA ILE A 281 -6.41 -15.48 4.56
C ILE A 281 -5.93 -16.31 5.75
N ASN A 282 -5.06 -17.28 5.48
CA ASN A 282 -4.43 -18.11 6.50
C ASN A 282 -3.19 -17.40 7.08
N LEU A 283 -3.23 -17.09 8.37
CA LEU A 283 -2.15 -16.39 9.06
C LEU A 283 -0.93 -17.26 9.38
N LYS A 284 -1.09 -18.58 9.54
CA LYS A 284 0.00 -19.47 9.98
C LYS A 284 1.28 -19.37 9.12
N PRO A 285 1.24 -19.49 7.78
CA PRO A 285 2.44 -19.33 6.97
C PRO A 285 2.98 -17.88 6.93
N LEU A 286 2.09 -16.90 7.09
CA LEU A 286 2.45 -15.47 7.10
C LEU A 286 3.18 -15.08 8.38
N LEU A 287 2.73 -15.60 9.53
CA LEU A 287 3.36 -15.43 10.84
C LEU A 287 4.77 -16.02 10.82
N ALA A 288 4.92 -17.30 10.46
CA ALA A 288 6.22 -17.96 10.41
C ALA A 288 7.24 -17.21 9.52
N THR A 289 6.79 -16.74 8.35
CA THR A 289 7.66 -15.97 7.44
C THR A 289 8.01 -14.60 8.02
N THR A 290 7.02 -13.88 8.57
CA THR A 290 7.22 -12.52 9.10
C THR A 290 8.09 -12.53 10.35
N ILE A 291 7.88 -13.47 11.27
CA ILE A 291 8.72 -13.67 12.46
C ILE A 291 10.18 -13.83 12.02
N LYS A 292 10.45 -14.80 11.14
CA LYS A 292 11.81 -15.04 10.63
C LYS A 292 12.43 -13.79 10.02
N GLU A 293 11.68 -12.99 9.27
CA GLU A 293 12.22 -11.76 8.69
C GLU A 293 12.50 -10.68 9.75
N VAL A 294 11.62 -10.52 10.75
CA VAL A 294 11.79 -9.57 11.85
C VAL A 294 13.01 -9.97 12.70
N GLU A 295 13.20 -11.26 12.99
CA GLU A 295 14.37 -11.77 13.71
C GLU A 295 15.69 -11.44 12.99
N ASN A 296 15.70 -11.50 11.66
CA ASN A 296 16.91 -11.32 10.85
C ASN A 296 17.20 -9.86 10.49
N THR A 297 16.35 -8.90 10.88
CA THR A 297 16.61 -7.47 10.63
C THR A 297 17.12 -6.75 11.88
N ASN A 298 17.92 -5.71 11.65
CA ASN A 298 18.33 -4.72 12.65
C ASN A 298 17.76 -3.33 12.33
N GLN A 299 16.80 -3.24 11.40
CA GLN A 299 16.28 -1.97 10.93
C GLN A 299 15.06 -1.48 11.72
N LEU A 300 14.45 -2.34 12.56
CA LEU A 300 13.29 -1.98 13.38
C LEU A 300 13.74 -1.53 14.76
N ILE A 301 13.29 -0.35 15.18
CA ILE A 301 13.55 0.23 16.50
C ILE A 301 12.83 -0.61 17.57
N TYR A 302 11.58 -1.00 17.31
CA TYR A 302 10.75 -1.78 18.26
C TYR A 302 10.69 -3.27 17.94
N LYS A 303 11.78 -3.83 17.41
CA LYS A 303 11.88 -5.24 16.99
C LYS A 303 11.29 -6.22 18.01
N GLU A 304 11.73 -6.15 19.26
CA GLU A 304 11.31 -7.10 20.32
C GLU A 304 9.80 -7.03 20.57
N LYS A 305 9.23 -5.82 20.63
CA LYS A 305 7.78 -5.62 20.78
C LYS A 305 6.99 -6.25 19.62
N TYR A 306 7.51 -6.14 18.40
CA TYR A 306 6.88 -6.78 17.25
C TYR A 306 6.96 -8.30 17.33
N LEU A 307 8.12 -8.86 17.71
CA LEU A 307 8.31 -10.30 17.89
C LEU A 307 7.39 -10.86 18.98
N ASP A 308 7.31 -10.22 20.15
CA ASP A 308 6.42 -10.66 21.24
C ASP A 308 4.97 -10.77 20.77
N THR A 309 4.50 -9.78 20.01
CA THR A 309 3.15 -9.78 19.45
C THR A 309 2.98 -10.91 18.43
N LEU A 310 3.94 -11.10 17.53
CA LEU A 310 3.87 -12.10 16.48
C LEU A 310 3.94 -13.53 17.05
N TYR A 311 4.76 -13.78 18.07
CA TYR A 311 4.83 -15.06 18.77
C TYR A 311 3.55 -15.38 19.52
N THR A 312 2.97 -14.39 20.22
CA THR A 312 1.65 -14.54 20.86
C THR A 312 0.57 -14.93 19.83
N LEU A 313 0.60 -14.31 18.64
CA LEU A 313 -0.30 -14.69 17.56
C LEU A 313 0.03 -16.07 16.99
N GLU A 314 1.30 -16.42 16.82
CA GLU A 314 1.70 -17.74 16.34
C GLU A 314 1.13 -18.85 17.23
N GLU A 315 1.30 -18.76 18.54
CA GLU A 315 0.73 -19.69 19.52
C GLU A 315 -0.79 -19.82 19.39
N LYS A 316 -1.49 -18.69 19.18
CA LYS A 316 -2.95 -18.68 18.99
C LYS A 316 -3.40 -19.46 17.73
N TYR A 317 -2.57 -19.51 16.69
CA TYR A 317 -2.89 -20.16 15.40
C TYR A 317 -2.15 -21.51 15.20
N GLN A 318 -1.52 -22.07 16.25
CA GLN A 318 -0.85 -23.36 16.18
C GLN A 318 -1.81 -24.52 15.92
#